data_AF-A0A9W8HE77-F1
#
_entry.id   AF-A0A9W8HE77-F1
#
_cell.length_a   1.000
_cell.length_b   1.000
_cell.length_c   1.000
_cell.angle_alpha   90.00
_cell.angle_beta   90.00
_cell.angle_gamma   90.00
#
_symmetry.space_group_name_H-M   'P 1'
#
loop_
_entity.id
_entity.type
_entity.pdbx_description
1 polymer ?
#
loop_
_entity_poly.entity_id
_entity_poly.type
_entity_poly.pdbx_seq_one_letter_code
_entity_poly.pdbx_strand_id
1 'polypeptide(L)' 'MVGRPFGGYVPPRAALGYRILSKGLGATMWFWMMYRIKEDGPVVFGLRHPWDHHGEHGHGDGGH' A
#
# COMPACT_ATOMS: atom_id res chain seq x y z
N MET A 1 5.18 -19.98 47.50
CA MET A 1 4.29 -18.87 47.12
C MET A 1 4.17 -18.87 45.60
N VAL A 2 3.03 -19.29 45.05
CA VAL A 2 2.78 -19.20 43.60
C VAL A 2 2.51 -17.74 43.28
N GLY A 3 3.46 -17.08 42.62
CA GLY A 3 3.32 -15.70 42.16
C GLY A 3 2.22 -15.62 41.11
N ARG A 4 1.34 -14.60 41.21
CA ARG A 4 0.33 -14.34 40.17
C ARG A 4 1.04 -14.03 38.84
N PRO A 5 0.63 -14.64 37.71
CA PRO A 5 1.22 -14.32 36.41
C PRO A 5 1.05 -12.82 36.11
N PHE A 6 2.08 -12.21 35.51
CA PHE A 6 2.19 -10.78 35.19
C PHE A 6 2.30 -9.81 36.38
N GLY A 7 2.73 -10.26 37.57
CA GLY A 7 3.01 -9.32 38.69
C GLY A 7 1.79 -8.52 39.15
N GLY A 8 0.57 -8.97 38.84
CA GLY A 8 -0.67 -8.22 39.11
C GLY A 8 -1.14 -7.31 37.98
N TYR A 9 -0.48 -7.29 36.82
CA TYR A 9 -0.93 -6.53 35.66
C TYR A 9 -2.24 -7.10 35.11
N VAL A 10 -3.30 -6.30 35.19
CA VAL A 10 -4.59 -6.58 34.55
C VAL A 10 -4.62 -5.76 33.25
N PRO A 11 -4.46 -6.39 32.07
CA PRO A 11 -4.49 -5.65 30.82
C PRO A 11 -5.86 -4.96 30.65
N PRO A 12 -5.88 -3.67 30.26
CA PRO A 12 -7.14 -2.98 30.00
C PRO A 12 -7.84 -3.66 28.84
N ARG A 13 -9.03 -4.22 29.12
CA ARG A 13 -9.83 -4.92 28.13
C ARG A 13 -10.53 -3.86 27.27
N ALA A 14 -9.98 -3.56 26.10
CA ALA A 14 -10.65 -2.69 25.16
C ALA A 14 -12.04 -3.25 24.82
N ALA A 15 -13.06 -2.39 24.87
CA ALA A 15 -14.43 -2.78 24.54
C ALA A 15 -14.49 -3.41 23.14
N LEU A 16 -15.37 -4.40 22.96
CA LEU A 16 -15.48 -5.17 21.71
C LEU A 16 -15.66 -4.26 20.49
N GLY A 17 -16.49 -3.21 20.62
CA GLY A 17 -16.73 -2.23 19.56
C GLY A 17 -15.45 -1.53 19.10
N TYR A 18 -14.56 -1.15 20.02
CA TYR A 18 -13.28 -0.52 19.68
C TYR A 18 -12.38 -1.48 18.89
N ARG A 19 -12.37 -2.76 19.25
CA ARG A 19 -11.58 -3.80 18.57
C ARG A 19 -12.10 -4.11 17.16
N ILE A 20 -13.41 -4.04 16.96
CA ILE A 20 -14.03 -4.26 15.64
C ILE A 20 -13.78 -3.04 14.76
N LEU A 21 -14.01 -1.83 15.28
CA LEU A 21 -13.81 -0.59 14.54
C LEU A 21 -12.34 -0.41 14.15
N SER A 22 -11.40 -0.68 15.06
CA SER A 22 -9.97 -0.58 14.77
C SER A 22 -9.54 -1.53 13.66
N LYS A 23 -10.08 -2.76 13.65
CA LYS A 23 -9.83 -3.75 12.60
C LYS A 23 -10.48 -3.34 11.28
N GLY A 24 -11.70 -2.81 11.32
CA GLY A 24 -12.40 -2.31 10.14
C GLY A 24 -11.65 -1.15 9.49
N LEU A 25 -11.27 -0.13 10.26
CA LEU A 25 -10.50 1.01 9.79
C LEU A 25 -9.13 0.61 9.23
N GLY A 26 -8.41 -0.28 9.92
CA GLY A 26 -7.14 -0.83 9.42
C GLY A 26 -7.33 -1.62 8.12
N ALA A 27 -8.36 -2.46 8.04
CA ALA A 27 -8.68 -3.20 6.81
C ALA A 27 -9.04 -2.25 5.66
N THR A 28 -9.81 -1.19 5.91
CA THR A 28 -10.14 -0.17 4.90
C THR A 28 -8.90 0.57 4.41
N MET A 29 -7.97 0.92 5.30
CA MET A 29 -6.70 1.57 4.93
C MET A 29 -5.89 0.68 3.97
N TRP A 30 -5.71 -0.60 4.31
CA TRP A 30 -5.01 -1.56 3.45
C TRP A 30 -5.75 -1.87 2.16
N PHE A 31 -7.08 -2.00 2.22
CA PHE A 31 -7.94 -2.16 1.06
C PHE A 31 -7.77 -0.99 0.09
N TRP A 32 -7.74 0.24 0.60
CA TRP A 32 -7.53 1.45 -0.22
C TRP A 32 -6.16 1.45 -0.90
N MET A 33 -5.09 1.10 -0.17
CA MET A 33 -3.75 1.03 -0.78
C MET A 33 -3.67 -0.04 -1.88
N MET A 34 -4.21 -1.25 -1.65
CA MET A 34 -4.23 -2.29 -2.69
C MET A 34 -5.12 -1.91 -3.88
N TYR A 35 -6.26 -1.27 -3.62
CA TYR A 35 -7.12 -0.72 -4.65
C TYR A 35 -6.35 0.28 -5.52
N ARG A 36 -5.61 1.20 -4.89
CA ARG A 36 -4.84 2.20 -5.63
C ARG A 36 -3.64 1.61 -6.36
N ILE A 37 -2.97 0.61 -5.80
CA ILE A 37 -1.92 -0.15 -6.51
C ILE A 37 -2.50 -0.89 -7.72
N LYS A 38 -3.74 -1.39 -7.67
CA LYS A 38 -4.37 -2.03 -8.83
C LYS A 38 -4.66 -1.02 -9.95
N GLU A 39 -5.10 0.18 -9.61
CA GLU A 39 -5.40 1.23 -10.60
C GLU A 39 -4.15 1.96 -11.13
N ASP A 40 -3.19 2.29 -10.27
CA ASP A 40 -1.92 2.93 -10.65
C ASP A 40 -0.78 1.96 -10.94
N GLY A 41 -1.03 0.65 -10.81
CA GLY A 41 -0.05 -0.41 -11.01
C GLY A 41 0.77 -0.26 -12.30
N PRO A 42 0.17 0.07 -13.46
CA PRO A 42 0.94 0.26 -14.69
C PRO A 42 1.93 1.43 -14.64
N VAL A 43 1.62 2.49 -13.87
CA VAL A 43 2.43 3.70 -13.75
C VAL A 43 3.54 3.53 -12.70
N VAL A 44 3.25 2.82 -11.60
CA VAL A 44 4.21 2.62 -10.51
C VAL A 44 5.18 1.46 -10.79
N PHE A 45 4.75 0.42 -11.51
CA PHE A 45 5.63 -0.71 -11.90
C PHE A 45 6.49 -0.42 -13.15
N GLY A 46 6.49 0.82 -13.67
CA GLY A 46 7.43 1.24 -14.73
C GLY A 46 7.27 0.51 -16.07
N LEU A 47 6.15 -0.19 -16.30
CA LEU A 47 5.90 -0.94 -17.54
C LEU A 47 5.56 -0.02 -18.72
N ARG A 48 5.28 1.26 -18.47
CA ARG A 48 5.13 2.31 -19.50
C ARG A 48 5.71 3.62 -18.99
N HIS A 49 6.86 4.03 -19.53
CA HIS A 49 7.32 5.39 -19.36
C HIS A 49 6.61 6.31 -20.37
N PRO A 50 6.09 7.48 -19.96
CA PRO A 50 5.41 8.40 -20.89
C PRO A 50 6.29 8.89 -22.06
N TRP A 51 7.60 8.66 -22.01
CA TRP A 51 8.58 9.04 -23.04
C TRP A 51 9.04 7.89 -23.95
N ASP A 52 8.54 6.66 -23.80
CA ASP A 52 8.75 5.58 -24.79
C ASP A 52 8.07 5.87 -26.14
N HIS A 53 7.30 6.96 -26.23
CA HIS A 53 6.69 7.44 -27.47
C HIS A 53 7.61 8.35 -28.32
N HIS A 54 8.84 8.65 -27.90
CA HIS A 54 9.72 9.62 -28.58
C HIS A 54 11.01 9.03 -29.18
N GLY A 55 11.02 7.75 -29.57
CA GLY A 55 12.19 7.08 -30.17
C GLY A 55 12.24 7.03 -31.71
N GLU A 56 11.15 7.29 -32.44
CA GLU A 56 11.09 7.14 -33.91
C GLU A 56 11.35 8.44 -34.70
N HIS A 57 12.02 9.42 -34.12
CA HIS A 57 12.53 10.58 -34.84
C HIS A 57 14.06 10.58 -34.88
N GLY A 58 14.60 9.56 -35.57
CA GLY A 58 15.98 9.55 -36.04
C GLY A 58 16.19 10.60 -37.13
N HIS A 59 17.25 11.39 -36.95
CA HIS A 59 17.64 12.54 -37.74
C HIS A 59 18.01 12.21 -39.19
N GLY A 60 17.85 13.20 -40.07
CA GLY A 60 18.01 13.04 -41.50
C GLY A 60 19.44 12.93 -42.01
N ASP A 61 19.53 12.61 -43.30
CA ASP A 61 20.63 13.00 -44.18
C ASP A 61 20.04 13.21 -45.58
N GLY A 62 20.28 14.41 -46.13
CA GLY A 62 20.07 14.68 -47.54
C GLY A 62 21.25 14.13 -48.34
N GLY A 63 20.96 13.57 -49.51
CA GLY A 63 21.98 13.10 -50.44
C GLY A 63 21.36 12.76 -51.79
N HIS A 64 21.63 13.64 -52.76
CA HIS A 64 21.66 13.51 -54.22
C HIS A 64 21.21 12.18 -54.86
#